data_AF-A0A939UQ52-F1
#
_entry.id   AF-A0A939UQ52-F1
#
_cell.length_a   1.000
_cell.length_b   1.000
_cell.length_c   1.000
_cell.angle_alpha   90.00
_cell.angle_beta   90.00
_cell.angle_gamma   90.00
#
_symmetry.space_group_name_H-M   'P 1'
#
loop_
_entity.id
_entity.type
_entity.pdbx_description
1 polymer ?
#
loop_
_entity_poly.entity_id
_entity_poly.type
_entity_poly.pdbx_seq_one_letter_code
_entity_poly.pdbx_strand_id
1 'polypeptide(L)'
;MFTREQLTEDVKSLGIDPRGVLLVHSSMKAIGPVEGGADTVLDVFCDYMRDGLLVFPTHTWATINSKHPGPYDYRTEPSCV
;
A
#
# COMPACT_ATOMS: atom_id res chain seq x y z
N MET A 1 3.37 -5.08 18.94
CA MET A 1 3.78 -4.15 17.87
C MET A 1 4.60 -4.98 16.91
N PHE A 2 4.24 -5.01 15.64
CA PHE A 2 5.00 -5.74 14.62
C PHE A 2 6.25 -4.95 14.23
N THR A 3 7.38 -5.63 14.11
CA THR A 3 8.62 -5.04 13.58
C THR A 3 8.73 -5.25 12.08
N ARG A 4 9.68 -4.55 11.44
CA ARG A 4 10.00 -4.74 10.02
C ARG A 4 10.38 -6.18 9.69
N GLU A 5 11.16 -6.83 10.57
CA GLU A 5 11.62 -8.20 10.39
C GLU A 5 10.45 -9.20 10.44
N GLN A 6 9.52 -9.01 11.40
CA GLN A 6 8.33 -9.85 11.51
C GLN A 6 7.46 -9.74 10.25
N LEU A 7 7.19 -8.51 9.80
CA LEU A 7 6.42 -8.28 8.58
C LEU A 7 7.12 -8.82 7.32
N THR A 8 8.45 -8.75 7.26
CA THR A 8 9.23 -9.29 6.15
C THR A 8 9.07 -10.80 6.04
N GLU A 9 9.12 -11.53 7.17
CA GLU A 9 8.89 -12.96 7.20
C GLU A 9 7.43 -13.31 6.87
N ASP A 10 6.47 -12.54 7.37
CA ASP A 10 5.05 -12.71 7.05
C ASP A 10 4.82 -12.56 5.53
N VAL A 11 5.36 -11.50 4.90
CA VAL A 11 5.23 -11.27 3.45
C VAL A 11 5.90 -12.39 2.64
N LYS A 12 7.09 -12.86 3.03
CA LYS A 12 7.73 -14.03 2.39
C LYS A 12 6.87 -15.28 2.48
N SER A 13 6.20 -15.48 3.62
CA SER A 13 5.34 -16.65 3.85
C SER A 13 4.08 -16.67 2.97
N LEU A 14 3.67 -15.52 2.42
CA LEU A 14 2.55 -15.43 1.47
C LEU A 14 2.83 -16.15 0.14
N GLY A 15 4.11 -16.42 -0.19
CA GLY A 15 4.48 -17.16 -1.40
C GLY A 15 4.16 -16.43 -2.71
N ILE A 16 4.09 -15.10 -2.68
CA ILE A 16 3.87 -14.25 -3.85
C ILE A 16 5.15 -14.26 -4.72
N ASP A 17 5.01 -14.23 -6.05
CA ASP A 17 6.19 -14.10 -6.94
C ASP A 17 6.78 -12.69 -6.82
N PRO A 18 8.01 -12.52 -6.29
CA PRO A 18 8.63 -11.20 -6.12
C PRO A 18 8.97 -10.50 -7.44
N ARG A 19 8.94 -11.23 -8.57
CA ARG A 19 9.16 -10.68 -9.93
C ARG A 19 7.84 -10.48 -10.68
N GLY A 20 6.71 -10.81 -10.04
CA GLY A 20 5.38 -10.68 -10.61
C GLY A 20 4.80 -9.27 -10.47
N VAL A 21 3.48 -9.19 -10.61
CA VAL A 21 2.68 -7.98 -10.34
C VAL A 21 1.81 -8.22 -9.12
N LEU A 22 1.89 -7.35 -8.13
CA LEU A 22 1.11 -7.42 -6.90
C LEU A 22 0.28 -6.14 -6.72
N LEU A 23 -1.05 -6.29 -6.71
CA LEU A 23 -1.97 -5.23 -6.31
C LEU A 23 -2.37 -5.45 -4.84
N VAL A 24 -2.12 -4.46 -3.98
CA VAL A 24 -2.36 -4.57 -2.54
C VAL A 24 -3.57 -3.73 -2.12
N HIS A 25 -4.50 -4.37 -1.42
CA HIS A 25 -5.49 -3.73 -0.56
C HIS A 25 -5.17 -4.12 0.88
N SER A 26 -5.00 -3.14 1.77
CA SER A 26 -4.55 -3.40 3.14
C SER A 26 -5.30 -2.54 4.16
N SER A 27 -5.22 -2.93 5.43
CA SER A 27 -5.78 -2.18 6.55
C SER A 27 -4.80 -2.15 7.72
N MET A 28 -4.26 -0.96 8.02
CA MET A 28 -3.39 -0.78 9.19
C MET A 28 -4.08 -1.18 10.50
N LYS A 29 -5.41 -1.03 10.57
CA LYS A 29 -6.21 -1.49 11.71
C LYS A 29 -6.20 -3.02 11.86
N ALA A 30 -6.26 -3.75 10.74
CA ALA A 30 -6.24 -5.22 10.75
C ALA A 30 -4.84 -5.77 11.03
N ILE A 31 -3.79 -5.12 10.52
CA ILE A 31 -2.39 -5.44 10.83
C ILE A 31 -2.12 -5.21 12.33
N GLY A 32 -2.65 -4.12 12.89
CA GLY A 32 -2.38 -3.71 14.27
C GLY A 32 -1.16 -2.78 14.37
N PRO A 33 -0.66 -2.51 15.60
CA PRO A 33 0.43 -1.56 15.80
C PRO A 33 1.73 -2.03 15.14
N VAL A 34 2.37 -1.17 14.34
CA VAL A 34 3.63 -1.44 13.63
C VAL A 34 4.72 -0.43 14.03
N GLU A 35 5.92 -0.96 14.29
CA GLU A 35 7.23 -0.32 14.14
C GLU A 35 7.27 0.79 13.10
N GLY A 36 7.19 2.09 13.41
CA GLY A 36 7.25 3.13 12.36
C GLY A 36 6.00 3.25 11.46
N GLY A 37 4.90 2.61 11.84
CA GLY A 37 3.59 2.83 11.21
C GLY A 37 3.46 2.28 9.79
N ALA A 38 2.72 3.00 8.94
CA ALA A 38 2.42 2.58 7.58
C ALA A 38 3.66 2.56 6.67
N ASP A 39 4.63 3.45 6.92
CA ASP A 39 5.87 3.54 6.15
C ASP A 39 6.63 2.21 6.20
N THR A 40 6.73 1.58 7.37
CA THR A 40 7.38 0.27 7.50
C THR A 40 6.65 -0.84 6.74
N VAL A 41 5.31 -0.80 6.68
CA VAL A 41 4.55 -1.77 5.87
C VAL A 41 4.86 -1.57 4.39
N LEU A 42 4.89 -0.31 3.92
CA LEU A 42 5.26 0.03 2.54
C LEU A 42 6.70 -0.40 2.23
N ASP A 43 7.66 -0.09 3.09
CA ASP A 43 9.07 -0.46 2.93
C ASP A 43 9.26 -1.97 2.77
N VAL A 44 8.56 -2.77 3.58
CA VAL A 44 8.61 -4.24 3.50
C VAL A 44 8.12 -4.73 2.14
N PHE A 45 6.97 -4.24 1.66
CA PHE A 45 6.46 -4.63 0.34
C PHE A 45 7.35 -4.13 -0.81
N CYS A 46 7.86 -2.90 -0.72
CA CYS A 46 8.79 -2.32 -1.69
C CYS A 46 10.09 -3.12 -1.79
N ASP A 47 10.64 -3.55 -0.65
CA ASP A 47 11.84 -4.39 -0.63
C ASP A 47 11.58 -5.79 -1.16
N TYR A 48 10.45 -6.39 -0.79
CA TYR A 48 10.09 -7.74 -1.25
C TYR A 48 9.81 -7.79 -2.75
N MET A 49 9.10 -6.79 -3.28
CA MET A 49 8.72 -6.67 -4.70
C MET A 49 9.73 -5.86 -5.54
N ARG A 50 10.97 -5.69 -5.05
CA ARG A 50 12.00 -4.84 -5.70
C ARG A 50 12.23 -5.19 -7.18
N ASP A 51 12.15 -6.47 -7.53
CA ASP A 51 12.37 -6.97 -8.90
C ASP A 51 11.06 -7.17 -9.69
N GLY A 52 9.93 -6.74 -9.13
CA GLY A 52 8.59 -6.87 -9.71
C GLY A 52 7.86 -5.53 -9.82
N LEU A 53 6.52 -5.59 -9.84
CA LEU A 53 5.65 -4.42 -9.87
C LEU A 53 4.68 -4.43 -8.70
N LEU A 54 4.81 -3.47 -7.80
CA LEU A 54 3.90 -3.23 -6.68
C LEU A 54 2.90 -2.12 -7.03
N VAL A 55 1.62 -2.38 -6.84
CA VAL A 55 0.51 -1.49 -7.22
C VAL A 55 -0.40 -1.26 -6.01
N PHE A 56 -0.83 -0.03 -5.82
CA PHE A 56 -1.83 0.37 -4.83
C PHE A 56 -2.95 1.18 -5.49
N PRO A 57 -4.21 1.01 -5.04
CA PRO A 57 -5.29 1.91 -5.42
C PRO A 57 -5.14 3.27 -4.72
N THR A 58 -5.27 4.36 -5.46
CA THR A 58 -5.24 5.75 -4.96
C THR A 58 -6.50 6.51 -5.39
N HIS A 59 -7.65 5.92 -5.14
CA HIS A 59 -8.93 6.46 -5.60
C HIS A 59 -9.24 7.82 -4.95
N THR A 60 -9.91 8.72 -5.69
CA THR A 60 -10.22 10.10 -5.28
C THR A 60 -11.72 10.42 -5.33
N TRP A 61 -12.59 9.41 -5.40
CA TRP A 61 -14.03 9.58 -5.62
C TRP A 61 -14.76 10.33 -4.51
N ALA A 62 -14.16 10.49 -3.33
CA ALA A 62 -14.72 11.32 -2.26
C ALA A 62 -14.73 12.81 -2.61
N THR A 63 -13.73 13.29 -3.35
CA THR A 63 -13.52 14.71 -3.68
C THR A 63 -13.74 15.03 -5.15
N ILE A 64 -13.44 14.10 -6.06
CA ILE A 64 -13.62 14.24 -7.50
C ILE A 64 -14.69 13.25 -7.96
N ASN A 65 -15.87 13.77 -8.31
CA ASN A 65 -17.01 12.96 -8.75
C ASN A 65 -18.02 13.82 -9.52
N SER A 66 -19.16 13.24 -9.90
CA SER A 66 -20.22 13.96 -10.64
C SER A 66 -20.83 15.14 -9.88
N LYS A 67 -20.74 15.17 -8.55
CA LYS A 67 -21.24 16.28 -7.70
C LYS A 67 -20.18 17.36 -7.49
N HIS A 68 -18.90 16.99 -7.53
CA HIS A 68 -17.76 17.89 -7.42
C HIS A 68 -16.85 17.70 -8.63
N PRO A 69 -17.29 18.15 -9.83
CA PRO A 69 -16.49 18.05 -11.02
C PRO A 69 -15.32 19.06 -10.92
N GLY A 70 -14.11 18.54 -11.02
CA GLY A 70 -12.89 19.34 -11.01
C GLY A 70 -11.78 18.62 -11.80
N PRO A 71 -10.74 19.34 -12.25
CA PRO A 71 -9.56 18.68 -12.81
C PRO A 71 -8.92 17.78 -11.75
N TYR A 72 -8.35 16.65 -12.17
CA TYR A 72 -7.54 15.77 -11.34
C TYR A 72 -6.05 16.07 -11.57
N ASP A 73 -5.31 16.31 -10.49
CA ASP A 73 -3.85 16.33 -10.43
C ASP A 73 -3.32 15.16 -9.59
N TYR A 74 -2.50 14.31 -10.21
CA TYR A 74 -1.96 13.11 -9.55
C TYR A 74 -0.95 13.43 -8.44
N ARG A 75 -0.43 14.67 -8.37
CA ARG A 75 0.59 15.08 -7.40
C ARG A 75 0.01 15.60 -6.11
N THR A 76 -1.20 16.13 -6.14
CA THR A 76 -1.78 16.87 -5.01
C THR A 76 -3.04 16.24 -4.45
N GLU A 77 -3.71 15.37 -5.20
CA GLU A 77 -5.02 14.88 -4.82
C GLU A 77 -4.87 13.74 -3.80
N PRO A 78 -5.45 13.87 -2.60
CA PRO A 78 -5.35 12.83 -1.60
C PRO A 78 -6.20 11.62 -2.00
N SER A 79 -5.66 10.42 -1.72
CA SER A 79 -6.42 9.17 -1.78
C SER A 79 -7.52 9.16 -0.71
N CYS A 80 -8.66 8.54 -1.02
CA CYS A 80 -9.78 8.33 -0.12
C CYS A 80 -10.06 6.85 0.21
N VAL A 81 -9.10 5.98 -0.09
CA VAL A 81 -9.08 4.56 0.30
C VAL A 81 -7.98 4.26 1.29
#